data_AF-A0A1Q4UUC3-F1
#
_entry.id   AF-A0A1Q4UUC3-F1
#
_cell.length_a   1.000
_cell.length_b   1.000
_cell.length_c   1.000
_cell.angle_alpha   90.00
_cell.angle_beta   90.00
_cell.angle_gamma   90.00
#
_symmetry.space_group_name_H-M   'P 1'
#
loop_
_entity.id
_entity.type
_entity.pdbx_description
1 polymer ?
#
loop_
_entity_poly.entity_id
_entity_poly.type
_entity_poly.pdbx_seq_one_letter_code
_entity_poly.pdbx_strand_id
1 'polypeptide(L)'
;MEAEMGFRWSDQFLEFQESFDPYVADFPPYGPHEKAVSDYRNNAGAVWAGNFGTAPGQPLFLVGNAILILLNGYQKLTPKQRKVRKNLLAKWNLLRGSVHAANRETIQGPSLWCGITALNEQE
;
A
#
# COMPACT_ATOMS: atom_id res chain seq x y z
N MET A 1 25.78 14.94 -6.95
CA MET A 1 25.11 14.93 -5.63
C MET A 1 23.65 15.20 -5.88
N GLU A 2 22.84 14.15 -6.04
CA GLU A 2 21.39 14.26 -6.16
C GLU A 2 20.80 13.40 -5.04
N ALA A 3 20.45 14.05 -3.93
CA ALA A 3 19.89 13.42 -2.76
C ALA A 3 18.37 13.65 -2.73
N GLU A 4 17.64 12.54 -2.52
CA GLU A 4 16.46 12.46 -1.65
C GLU A 4 15.12 13.03 -2.12
N MET A 5 14.50 12.43 -3.16
CA MET A 5 13.03 12.46 -3.31
C MET A 5 12.40 11.10 -3.69
N GLY A 6 13.12 9.99 -3.51
CA GLY A 6 12.62 8.64 -3.77
C GLY A 6 12.00 7.91 -2.57
N PHE A 7 12.05 8.49 -1.36
CA PHE A 7 11.94 7.72 -0.11
C PHE A 7 11.06 8.43 0.93
N ARG A 8 9.76 8.09 0.90
CA ARG A 8 8.79 8.35 1.98
C ARG A 8 7.78 7.22 2.06
N TRP A 9 7.39 6.68 0.91
CA TRP A 9 6.40 5.61 0.85
C TRP A 9 7.00 4.25 1.21
N SER A 10 8.17 3.89 0.68
CA SER A 10 8.84 2.62 1.01
C SER A 10 9.15 2.49 2.50
N ASP A 11 9.53 3.59 3.16
CA ASP A 11 9.71 3.63 4.62
C ASP A 11 8.40 3.37 5.37
N GLN A 12 7.33 4.08 5.00
CA GLN A 12 6.02 3.89 5.61
C GLN A 12 5.46 2.48 5.34
N PHE A 13 5.80 1.88 4.19
CA PHE A 13 5.47 0.49 3.90
C PHE A 13 6.27 -0.46 4.79
N LEU A 14 7.57 -0.22 4.99
CA LEU A 14 8.39 -1.01 5.91
C LEU A 14 7.87 -0.94 7.34
N GLU A 15 7.54 0.25 7.85
CA GLU A 15 6.90 0.45 9.16
C GLU A 15 5.55 -0.29 9.27
N PHE A 16 4.77 -0.29 8.19
CA PHE A 16 3.55 -1.09 8.12
C PHE A 16 3.87 -2.59 8.20
N GLN A 17 4.87 -3.08 7.46
CA GLN A 17 5.28 -4.48 7.48
C GLN A 17 5.72 -4.94 8.87
N GLU A 18 6.47 -4.12 9.62
CA GLU A 18 6.86 -4.46 11.01
C GLU A 18 5.64 -4.74 11.90
N SER A 19 4.53 -4.04 11.66
CA SER A 19 3.26 -4.28 12.37
C SER A 19 2.45 -5.44 11.77
N PHE A 20 2.57 -5.68 10.47
CA PHE A 20 1.73 -6.60 9.71
C PHE A 20 2.31 -8.03 9.65
N ASP A 21 3.62 -8.21 9.60
CA ASP A 21 4.27 -9.52 9.55
C ASP A 21 3.91 -10.42 10.75
N PRO A 22 3.89 -9.92 12.00
CA PRO A 22 3.40 -10.71 13.13
C PRO A 22 1.92 -11.06 13.01
N TYR A 23 1.10 -10.18 12.41
CA TYR A 23 -0.31 -10.44 12.16
C TYR A 23 -0.51 -11.55 11.13
N VAL A 24 0.33 -11.58 10.08
CA VAL A 24 0.33 -12.62 9.04
C VAL A 24 0.86 -13.95 9.58
N ALA A 25 1.87 -13.93 10.46
CA ALA A 25 2.45 -15.13 11.07
C ALA A 25 1.46 -15.89 11.97
N ASP A 26 0.49 -15.18 12.56
CA ASP A 26 -0.56 -15.78 13.40
C ASP A 26 -1.65 -16.54 12.59
N PHE A 27 -1.62 -16.50 11.25
CA PHE A 27 -2.52 -17.32 10.42
C PHE A 27 -2.07 -18.79 10.37
N PRO A 28 -3.01 -19.75 10.37
CA PRO A 28 -2.65 -21.17 10.26
C PRO A 28 -2.04 -21.47 8.88
N PRO A 29 -1.27 -22.56 8.74
CA PRO A 29 -0.64 -22.91 7.46
C PRO A 29 -1.62 -23.13 6.31
N TYR A 30 -2.84 -23.57 6.62
CA TYR A 30 -3.88 -23.91 5.65
C TYR A 30 -5.18 -23.15 5.87
N GLY A 31 -5.89 -22.81 4.79
CA GLY A 31 -7.18 -22.14 4.77
C GLY A 31 -7.37 -21.15 3.60
N PRO A 32 -8.53 -20.48 3.56
CA PRO A 32 -8.88 -19.53 2.49
C PRO A 32 -7.91 -18.34 2.34
N HIS A 33 -7.07 -18.07 3.34
CA HIS A 33 -6.07 -17.00 3.36
C HIS A 33 -4.73 -17.39 2.73
N GLU A 34 -4.48 -18.68 2.46
CA GLU A 34 -3.17 -19.18 1.97
C GLU A 34 -2.64 -18.40 0.78
N LYS A 35 -3.48 -18.18 -0.24
CA LYS A 35 -3.10 -17.43 -1.42
C LYS A 35 -2.72 -16.00 -1.08
N ALA A 36 -3.47 -15.33 -0.19
CA ALA A 36 -3.16 -13.98 0.23
C ALA A 36 -1.84 -13.90 1.01
N VAL A 37 -1.56 -14.87 1.88
CA VAL A 37 -0.26 -14.95 2.57
C VAL A 37 0.89 -15.13 1.57
N SER A 38 0.73 -16.01 0.59
CA SER A 38 1.72 -16.25 -0.47
C SER A 38 1.94 -15.01 -1.34
N ASP A 39 0.85 -14.41 -1.83
CA ASP A 39 0.89 -13.19 -2.64
C ASP A 39 1.60 -12.06 -1.89
N TYR A 40 1.30 -11.86 -0.60
CA TYR A 40 1.98 -10.88 0.23
C TYR A 40 3.49 -11.16 0.35
N ARG A 41 3.88 -12.37 0.79
CA ARG A 41 5.28 -12.72 1.04
C ARG A 41 6.13 -12.67 -0.23
N ASN A 42 5.59 -13.11 -1.36
CA ASN A 42 6.33 -13.18 -2.62
C ASN A 42 6.52 -11.82 -3.28
N ASN A 43 5.66 -10.84 -2.99
CA ASN A 43 5.64 -9.56 -3.70
C ASN A 43 6.02 -8.36 -2.83
N ALA A 44 5.97 -8.46 -1.50
CA ALA A 44 6.29 -7.35 -0.61
C ALA A 44 7.71 -6.80 -0.82
N GLY A 45 8.69 -7.67 -1.07
CA GLY A 45 10.07 -7.24 -1.37
C GLY A 45 10.17 -6.40 -2.65
N ALA A 46 9.38 -6.70 -3.68
CA ALA A 46 9.34 -5.90 -4.90
C ALA A 46 8.68 -4.53 -4.67
N VAL A 47 7.67 -4.46 -3.79
CA VAL A 47 7.04 -3.20 -3.38
C VAL A 47 8.02 -2.33 -2.57
N TRP A 48 8.76 -2.92 -1.64
CA TRP A 48 9.84 -2.25 -0.91
C TRP A 48 10.94 -1.72 -1.84
N ALA A 49 11.29 -2.48 -2.88
CA ALA A 49 12.24 -2.09 -3.93
C ALA A 49 11.71 -1.00 -4.90
N GLY A 50 10.54 -0.42 -4.63
CA GLY A 50 10.00 0.71 -5.38
C GLY A 50 9.02 0.35 -6.50
N ASN A 51 8.59 -0.91 -6.61
CA ASN A 51 7.56 -1.27 -7.58
C ASN A 51 6.15 -0.94 -7.06
N PHE A 52 5.68 0.26 -7.44
CA PHE A 52 4.35 0.77 -7.10
C PHE A 52 3.28 0.49 -8.17
N GLY A 53 3.50 -0.49 -9.05
CA GLY A 53 2.55 -0.83 -10.11
C GLY A 53 1.19 -1.26 -9.55
N THR A 54 0.13 -0.55 -9.92
CA THR A 54 -1.25 -0.82 -9.45
C THR A 54 -2.10 -1.61 -10.43
N ALA A 55 -1.56 -1.94 -11.61
CA ALA A 55 -2.26 -2.76 -12.60
C ALA A 55 -2.36 -4.23 -12.15
N PRO A 56 -3.35 -5.01 -12.63
CA PRO A 56 -3.45 -6.43 -12.32
C PRO A 56 -2.13 -7.18 -12.57
N GLY A 57 -1.71 -7.98 -11.60
CA GLY A 57 -0.45 -8.74 -11.66
C GLY A 57 0.81 -7.96 -11.26
N GLN A 58 0.73 -6.64 -11.05
CA GLN A 58 1.85 -5.87 -10.53
C GLN A 58 2.02 -6.05 -9.00
N PRO A 59 3.23 -5.90 -8.45
CA PRO A 59 3.51 -6.17 -7.04
C PRO A 59 2.61 -5.43 -6.05
N LEU A 60 2.41 -4.12 -6.21
CA LEU A 60 1.57 -3.36 -5.28
C LEU A 60 0.10 -3.74 -5.39
N PHE A 61 -0.39 -4.11 -6.58
CA PHE A 61 -1.73 -4.65 -6.74
C PHE A 61 -1.90 -5.99 -5.99
N LEU A 62 -0.96 -6.91 -6.14
CA LEU A 62 -0.99 -8.23 -5.49
C LEU A 62 -0.90 -8.10 -3.97
N VAL A 63 0.08 -7.33 -3.48
CA VAL A 63 0.27 -7.03 -2.05
C VAL A 63 -0.96 -6.33 -1.47
N GLY A 64 -1.49 -5.32 -2.16
CA GLY A 64 -2.62 -4.55 -1.67
C GLY A 64 -3.91 -5.36 -1.56
N ASN A 65 -4.17 -6.26 -2.51
CA ASN A 65 -5.29 -7.19 -2.41
C ASN A 65 -5.09 -8.22 -1.31
N ALA A 66 -3.88 -8.78 -1.19
CA ALA A 66 -3.54 -9.71 -0.12
C ALA A 66 -3.78 -9.08 1.27
N ILE A 67 -3.31 -7.86 1.50
CA ILE A 67 -3.50 -7.14 2.76
C ILE A 67 -4.99 -6.97 3.08
N LEU A 68 -5.82 -6.57 2.11
CA LEU A 68 -7.26 -6.41 2.31
C LEU A 68 -7.97 -7.74 2.62
N ILE A 69 -7.57 -8.83 1.97
CA ILE A 69 -8.12 -10.17 2.23
C ILE A 69 -7.75 -10.65 3.64
N LEU A 70 -6.50 -10.43 4.06
CA LEU A 70 -5.99 -10.85 5.37
C LEU A 70 -6.61 -10.01 6.49
N LEU A 71 -6.82 -8.71 6.27
CA LEU A 71 -7.49 -7.81 7.21
C LEU A 71 -9.01 -7.89 7.16
N ASN A 72 -9.57 -8.79 6.33
CA ASN A 72 -11.01 -8.98 6.24
C ASN A 72 -11.56 -9.53 7.56
N GLY A 73 -12.66 -8.93 8.04
CA GLY A 73 -13.30 -9.32 9.29
C GLY A 73 -13.93 -10.71 9.30
N TYR A 74 -14.12 -11.32 8.13
CA TYR A 74 -14.66 -12.68 7.98
C TYR A 74 -13.60 -13.79 8.12
N GLN A 75 -12.31 -13.45 8.22
CA GLN A 75 -11.27 -14.44 8.48
C GLN A 75 -11.41 -15.04 9.89
N LYS A 76 -10.98 -16.29 10.06
CA LYS A 76 -10.85 -16.91 11.39
C LYS A 76 -9.66 -16.30 12.12
N LEU A 77 -9.91 -15.20 12.85
CA LEU A 77 -8.88 -14.44 13.55
C LEU A 77 -8.78 -14.80 15.03
N THR A 78 -7.56 -14.86 15.55
CA THR A 78 -7.32 -14.97 16.99
C THR A 78 -7.81 -13.71 17.74
N PRO A 79 -8.06 -13.78 19.06
CA PRO A 79 -8.39 -12.60 19.86
C PRO A 79 -7.34 -11.47 19.73
N LYS A 80 -6.05 -11.84 19.65
CA LYS A 80 -4.94 -10.89 19.44
C LYS A 80 -5.04 -10.21 18.07
N GLN A 81 -5.20 -10.98 17.00
CA GLN A 81 -5.39 -10.46 15.65
C GLN A 81 -6.60 -9.52 15.56
N ARG A 82 -7.74 -9.88 16.18
CA ARG A 82 -8.95 -9.04 16.20
C ARG A 82 -8.69 -7.66 16.82
N LYS A 83 -7.88 -7.57 17.88
CA LYS A 83 -7.54 -6.29 18.55
C LYS A 83 -6.75 -5.35 17.63
N VAL A 84 -5.80 -5.87 16.86
CA VAL A 84 -4.89 -5.05 16.03
C VAL A 84 -5.41 -4.79 14.61
N ARG A 85 -6.30 -5.64 14.09
CA ARG A 85 -6.83 -5.60 12.71
C ARG A 85 -7.33 -4.22 12.30
N LYS A 86 -8.14 -3.56 13.14
CA LYS A 86 -8.73 -2.25 12.80
C LYS A 86 -7.65 -1.17 12.61
N ASN A 87 -6.62 -1.19 13.46
CA ASN A 87 -5.50 -0.26 13.36
C ASN A 87 -4.67 -0.54 12.10
N LEU A 88 -4.35 -1.82 11.84
CA LEU A 88 -3.64 -2.22 10.62
C LEU A 88 -4.40 -1.80 9.34
N LEU A 89 -5.73 -1.98 9.31
CA LEU A 89 -6.54 -1.54 8.17
C LEU A 89 -6.52 -0.02 7.99
N ALA A 90 -6.58 0.74 9.09
CA ALA A 90 -6.46 2.20 9.02
C ALA A 90 -5.09 2.64 8.49
N LYS A 91 -3.99 2.06 9.01
CA LYS A 91 -2.62 2.31 8.52
C LYS A 91 -2.49 1.99 7.04
N TRP A 92 -2.99 0.83 6.61
CA TRP A 92 -2.97 0.43 5.20
C TRP A 92 -3.75 1.40 4.31
N ASN A 93 -4.94 1.83 4.72
CA ASN A 93 -5.74 2.77 3.94
C ASN A 93 -5.05 4.13 3.78
N LEU A 94 -4.39 4.64 4.84
CA LEU A 94 -3.59 5.86 4.77
C LEU A 94 -2.42 5.71 3.79
N LEU A 95 -1.67 4.60 3.90
CA LEU A 95 -0.54 4.31 3.03
C LEU A 95 -0.95 4.12 1.56
N ARG A 96 -2.03 3.38 1.30
CA ARG A 96 -2.54 3.18 -0.05
C ARG A 96 -3.04 4.49 -0.66
N GLY A 97 -3.66 5.34 0.15
CA GLY A 97 -4.11 6.68 -0.27
C GLY A 97 -2.95 7.56 -0.75
N SER A 98 -1.78 7.49 -0.11
CA SER A 98 -0.62 8.29 -0.51
C SER A 98 0.00 7.83 -1.84
N VAL A 99 -0.03 6.53 -2.19
CA VAL A 99 0.35 6.08 -3.56
C VAL A 99 -0.55 6.70 -4.61
N HIS A 100 -1.85 6.68 -4.38
CA HIS A 100 -2.81 7.22 -5.35
C HIS A 100 -2.68 8.75 -5.49
N ALA A 101 -2.34 9.46 -4.41
CA ALA A 101 -2.02 10.88 -4.46
C ALA A 101 -0.73 11.15 -5.27
N ALA A 102 0.36 10.44 -4.96
CA ALA A 102 1.62 10.55 -5.70
C ALA A 102 1.46 10.22 -7.19
N ASN A 103 0.74 9.14 -7.52
CA ASN A 103 0.47 8.79 -8.92
C ASN A 103 -0.34 9.86 -9.64
N ARG A 104 -1.29 10.54 -8.97
CA ARG A 104 -2.02 11.67 -9.57
C ARG A 104 -1.11 12.86 -9.83
N GLU A 105 -0.24 13.20 -8.89
CA GLU A 105 0.75 14.28 -9.06
C GLU A 105 1.74 13.98 -10.19
N THR A 106 2.14 12.71 -10.38
CA THR A 106 3.02 12.32 -11.51
C THR A 106 2.31 12.29 -12.87
N ILE A 107 0.98 12.10 -12.90
CA ILE A 107 0.17 12.08 -14.14
C ILE A 107 -0.29 13.50 -14.50
N GLN A 108 -0.32 14.44 -13.56
CA GLN A 108 -0.76 15.81 -13.77
C GLN A 108 0.42 16.80 -13.74
N GLY A 109 0.84 17.24 -14.94
CA GLY A 109 1.10 18.66 -15.15
C GLY A 109 -0.10 19.51 -14.70
N PRO A 110 0.04 20.85 -14.56
CA PRO A 110 -0.79 21.71 -13.71
C PRO A 110 -2.27 21.31 -13.71
N SER A 111 -2.77 20.97 -12.52
CA SER A 111 -4.08 20.36 -12.34
C SER A 111 -5.20 21.31 -12.79
N LEU A 112 -6.10 20.80 -13.65
CA LEU A 112 -7.29 21.51 -14.15
C LEU A 112 -8.35 21.80 -13.07
N TRP A 113 -8.06 21.52 -11.80
CA TRP A 113 -8.99 21.69 -10.67
C TRP A 113 -8.55 22.78 -9.67
N CYS A 114 -7.33 23.30 -9.79
CA CYS A 114 -7.01 24.60 -9.24
C CYS A 114 -7.31 25.61 -10.36
N GLY A 115 -8.36 26.41 -10.19
CA GLY A 115 -8.64 27.55 -11.06
C GLY A 115 -7.56 28.62 -10.95
N ILE A 116 -6.35 28.31 -11.43
CA ILE A 116 -5.33 29.29 -11.74
C ILE A 116 -5.56 29.62 -13.20
N THR A 117 -6.27 30.72 -13.41
CA THR A 117 -6.28 31.46 -14.67
C THR A 117 -4.83 31.57 -15.13
N ALA A 118 -4.49 30.93 -16.25
CA ALA A 118 -3.27 31.25 -16.96
C ALA A 118 -3.37 32.74 -17.31
N LEU A 119 -2.63 33.58 -16.57
CA LEU A 119 -2.35 34.92 -17.02
C LEU A 119 -1.47 34.74 -18.26
N ASN A 120 -2.06 35.09 -19.40
CA ASN A 120 -1.34 35.28 -20.66
C ASN A 120 -0.15 36.21 -20.40
N GLU A 121 1.06 35.67 -20.46
CA GLU A 121 2.21 36.43 -20.93
C GLU A 121 2.36 36.09 -22.42
N GLN A 122 1.71 36.91 -23.25
CA GLN A 122 2.13 37.10 -24.62
C GLN A 122 2.85 38.44 -24.66
N GLU A 123 4.17 38.40 -24.83
CA GLU A 123 4.89 39.41 -25.62
C GLU A 123 4.57 39.24 -27.10
#